data_AF-A0A1W9I1A1-F1
#
_entry.id   AF-A0A1W9I1A1-F1
#
_cell.length_a   1.000
_cell.length_b   1.000
_cell.length_c   1.000
_cell.angle_alpha   90.00
_cell.angle_beta   90.00
_cell.angle_gamma   90.00
#
_symmetry.space_group_name_H-M   'P 1'
#
loop_
_entity.id
_entity.type
_entity.pdbx_description
1 polymer ?
#
loop_
_entity_poly.entity_id
_entity_poly.type
_entity_poly.pdbx_seq_one_letter_code
_entity_poly.pdbx_strand_id
1 'polypeptide(L)'
;MKVRLTKECDRVFDFFSRRQPKAGFPVLAWGAHIITQVQDGKDVVSLNPQTTNLPQLIFDLYPDLSLVELANLEENLRALDLDTFPKVLEKYNLNHSENLSLTLDILRGAPEDFRSWAHERRVSVRDLAPLRCEVSKEFVFVLEQIVRSRATRQQGAQILEIAVELHLNDTPLSEVMSLSDSAEIWLAYLKKIRYPLSTSADREMQNKVKSMPWPNHVEAEWQRRGDQAGVQIRFFAQSETELNRHLENLRNMKSPWTN
;
A
#
# COMPACT_ATOMS: atom_id res chain seq x y z
N MET A 1 46.44 -3.67 3.51
CA MET A 1 45.47 -3.74 2.39
C MET A 1 44.63 -2.47 2.42
N LYS A 2 45.04 -1.42 1.69
CA LYS A 2 44.30 -0.14 1.58
C LYS A 2 43.25 -0.32 0.49
N VAL A 3 42.03 -0.66 0.87
CA VAL A 3 40.91 -0.83 -0.07
C VAL A 3 40.54 0.55 -0.64
N ARG A 4 40.36 0.60 -1.97
CA ARG A 4 39.88 1.75 -2.74
C ARG A 4 38.43 2.08 -2.35
N LEU A 5 38.22 2.67 -1.17
CA LEU A 5 36.89 3.02 -0.66
C LEU A 5 36.30 4.32 -1.27
N THR A 6 37.04 5.06 -2.10
CA THR A 6 36.64 6.42 -2.46
C THR A 6 35.49 6.52 -3.47
N LYS A 7 35.32 5.59 -4.41
CA LYS A 7 34.22 5.65 -5.42
C LYS A 7 32.95 4.93 -4.98
N GLU A 8 33.08 3.98 -4.06
CA GLU A 8 31.99 3.16 -3.55
C GLU A 8 31.18 3.93 -2.48
N CYS A 9 31.85 4.77 -1.71
CA CYS A 9 31.20 5.67 -0.75
C CYS A 9 30.25 6.68 -1.41
N ASP A 10 30.59 7.23 -2.58
CA ASP A 10 29.79 8.25 -3.27
C ASP A 10 28.35 7.78 -3.56
N ARG A 11 28.13 6.49 -3.83
CA ARG A 11 26.80 5.94 -4.13
C ARG A 11 25.89 5.86 -2.91
N VAL A 12 26.45 5.54 -1.75
CA VAL A 12 25.71 5.55 -0.48
C VAL A 12 25.37 6.99 -0.07
N PHE A 13 26.28 7.94 -0.31
CA PHE A 13 25.99 9.36 -0.11
C PHE A 13 24.88 9.88 -1.02
N ASP A 14 24.83 9.44 -2.27
CA ASP A 14 23.76 9.81 -3.22
C ASP A 14 22.38 9.33 -2.75
N PHE A 15 22.30 8.13 -2.15
CA PHE A 15 21.07 7.64 -1.52
C PHE A 15 20.61 8.53 -0.36
N PHE A 16 21.54 8.94 0.51
CA PHE A 16 21.24 9.72 1.71
C PHE A 16 21.03 11.22 1.46
N SER A 17 21.58 11.77 0.38
CA SER A 17 21.45 13.19 0.04
C SER A 17 20.05 13.61 -0.43
N ARG A 18 19.23 12.66 -0.90
CA ARG A 18 17.87 12.94 -1.41
C ARG A 18 16.81 13.13 -0.32
N ARG A 19 17.05 12.64 0.89
CA ARG A 19 16.28 13.01 2.09
C ARG A 19 17.08 14.04 2.87
N GLN A 20 16.54 15.25 3.07
CA GLN A 20 17.08 16.08 4.15
C GLN A 20 16.84 15.32 5.46
N PRO A 21 17.89 14.92 6.21
CA PRO A 21 17.68 14.24 7.47
C PRO A 21 16.98 15.18 8.43
N LYS A 22 16.16 14.62 9.32
CA LYS A 22 15.42 15.41 10.33
C LYS A 22 16.35 16.14 11.31
N ALA A 23 17.59 15.68 11.46
CA ALA A 23 18.67 16.39 12.14
C ALA A 23 19.67 16.89 11.09
N GLY A 24 20.13 18.14 11.21
CA GLY A 24 21.14 18.70 10.31
C GLY A 24 22.33 17.75 10.18
N PHE A 25 22.61 17.29 8.94
CA PHE A 25 23.62 16.27 8.66
C PHE A 25 24.98 16.69 9.25
N PRO A 26 25.58 15.93 10.20
CA PRO A 26 27.02 15.93 10.34
C PRO A 26 27.57 14.95 9.31
N VAL A 27 28.45 15.46 8.45
CA VAL A 27 29.30 14.69 7.53
C VAL A 27 29.67 13.33 8.14
N LEU A 28 29.13 12.24 7.61
CA LEU A 28 29.48 10.91 8.06
C LEU A 28 30.76 10.47 7.37
N ALA A 29 31.79 10.25 8.17
CA ALA A 29 33.04 9.65 7.75
C ALA A 29 33.06 8.18 8.14
N TRP A 30 33.63 7.34 7.27
CA TRP A 30 33.81 5.91 7.53
C TRP A 30 35.30 5.59 7.55
N GLY A 31 35.79 5.08 8.68
CA GLY A 31 37.21 4.83 8.94
C GLY A 31 37.93 5.97 9.68
N ALA A 32 37.97 5.87 11.01
CA ALA A 32 38.89 6.57 11.92
C ALA A 32 38.96 8.12 11.96
N HIS A 33 38.16 8.87 11.19
CA HIS A 33 38.19 10.35 11.27
C HIS A 33 36.78 10.94 11.40
N ILE A 34 36.53 11.72 12.45
CA ILE A 34 35.36 12.60 12.57
C ILE A 34 35.78 13.98 12.06
N ILE A 35 35.09 14.56 11.08
CA ILE A 35 35.24 15.99 10.75
C ILE A 35 34.09 16.72 11.44
N THR A 36 34.39 17.35 12.58
CA THR A 36 33.52 18.37 13.17
C THR A 36 33.85 19.73 12.57
N GLN A 37 32.87 20.40 11.97
CA GLN A 37 32.52 21.79 12.31
C GLN A 37 31.34 22.26 11.47
N VAL A 38 30.32 22.84 12.12
CA VAL A 38 29.91 24.23 11.91
C VAL A 38 29.38 24.78 13.25
N GLN A 39 30.04 25.80 13.79
CA GLN A 39 29.50 26.71 14.81
C GLN A 39 28.30 27.47 14.21
N ASP A 40 27.23 27.68 15.00
CA ASP A 40 25.99 28.44 14.70
C ASP A 40 24.70 27.62 14.67
N GLY A 41 24.41 26.90 15.76
CA GLY A 41 23.02 26.66 16.19
C GLY A 41 22.24 25.54 15.51
N LYS A 42 22.87 24.44 15.07
CA LYS A 42 22.16 23.22 14.62
C LYS A 42 22.55 22.00 15.44
N ASP A 43 21.55 21.16 15.73
CA ASP A 43 21.66 19.93 16.52
C ASP A 43 22.82 19.04 16.04
N VAL A 44 23.77 18.77 16.94
CA VAL A 44 24.90 17.87 16.69
C VAL A 44 24.58 16.51 17.29
N VAL A 45 24.42 15.50 16.44
CA VAL A 45 24.37 14.09 16.87
C VAL A 45 25.80 13.62 17.07
N SER A 46 26.23 13.44 18.33
CA SER A 46 27.52 12.85 18.66
C SER A 46 27.41 11.32 18.63
N LEU A 47 28.00 10.70 17.62
CA LEU A 47 28.08 9.24 17.53
C LEU A 47 29.35 8.77 18.24
N ASN A 48 29.21 7.85 19.19
CA ASN A 48 30.35 7.24 19.87
C ASN A 48 30.97 6.16 18.94
N PRO A 49 32.16 6.39 18.38
CA PRO A 49 32.76 5.48 17.40
C PRO A 49 33.13 4.10 17.99
N GLN A 50 33.09 3.92 19.31
CA GLN A 50 33.37 2.64 19.96
C GLN A 50 32.13 1.75 20.17
N THR A 51 30.91 2.25 19.95
CA THR A 51 29.68 1.50 20.27
C THR A 51 28.65 1.43 19.15
N THR A 52 28.75 2.26 18.11
CA THR A 52 27.72 2.29 17.06
C THR A 52 28.02 1.27 15.96
N ASN A 53 27.40 0.09 16.02
CA ASN A 53 27.38 -0.80 14.86
C ASN A 53 26.57 -0.15 13.72
N LEU A 54 26.97 -0.41 12.46
CA LEU A 54 26.35 0.20 11.27
C LEU A 54 24.80 0.12 11.26
N PRO A 55 24.17 -0.99 11.66
CA PRO A 55 22.71 -1.06 11.77
C PRO A 55 22.10 -0.02 12.74
N GLN A 56 22.68 0.16 13.93
CA GLN A 56 22.21 1.16 14.89
C GLN A 56 22.36 2.57 14.33
N LEU A 57 23.48 2.87 13.69
CA LEU A 57 23.73 4.17 13.07
C LEU A 57 22.67 4.50 12.01
N ILE A 58 22.38 3.56 11.12
CA ILE A 58 21.34 3.74 10.09
C ILE A 58 19.98 4.03 10.73
N PHE A 59 19.62 3.29 11.78
CA PHE A 59 18.37 3.49 12.49
C PHE A 59 18.30 4.85 13.20
N ASP A 60 19.37 5.28 13.86
CA ASP A 60 19.43 6.56 14.56
C ASP A 60 19.25 7.74 13.58
N LEU A 61 19.80 7.62 12.37
CA LEU A 61 19.71 8.64 11.32
C LEU A 61 18.35 8.62 10.60
N TYR A 62 17.78 7.43 10.41
CA TYR A 62 16.58 7.22 9.61
C TYR A 62 15.58 6.31 10.34
N PRO A 63 15.02 6.72 11.49
CA PRO A 63 14.19 5.84 12.32
C PRO A 63 12.87 5.38 11.64
N ASP A 64 12.56 5.92 10.46
CA ASP A 64 11.32 5.70 9.73
C ASP A 64 11.59 5.57 8.22
N LEU A 65 12.42 4.58 7.85
CA LEU A 65 12.59 4.18 6.46
C LEU A 65 11.32 3.50 5.95
N SER A 66 10.83 3.98 4.81
CA SER A 66 9.81 3.31 4.02
C SER A 66 10.36 2.04 3.37
N LEU A 67 9.46 1.18 2.89
CA LEU A 67 9.85 -0.06 2.21
C LEU A 67 10.67 0.19 0.93
N VAL A 68 10.35 1.26 0.19
CA VAL A 68 11.10 1.69 -1.00
C VAL A 68 12.53 2.09 -0.64
N GLU A 69 12.72 2.79 0.48
CA GLU A 69 14.04 3.18 0.94
C GLU A 69 14.83 2.00 1.47
N LEU A 70 14.16 1.04 2.15
CA LEU A 70 14.79 -0.22 2.53
C LEU A 70 15.26 -1.02 1.31
N ALA A 71 14.49 -1.03 0.22
CA ALA A 71 14.85 -1.71 -1.02
C ALA A 71 16.11 -1.11 -1.68
N ASN A 72 16.20 0.21 -1.70
CA ASN A 72 17.37 0.94 -2.18
C ASN A 72 18.58 0.77 -1.25
N LEU A 73 18.36 0.79 0.07
CA LEU A 73 19.41 0.57 1.06
C LEU A 73 20.02 -0.82 0.93
N GLU A 74 19.20 -1.86 0.75
CA GLU A 74 19.67 -3.22 0.52
C GLU A 74 20.60 -3.30 -0.70
N GLU A 75 20.21 -2.67 -1.82
CA GLU A 75 21.00 -2.66 -3.05
C GLU A 75 22.36 -2.02 -2.83
N ASN A 76 22.36 -0.87 -2.14
CA ASN A 76 23.59 -0.15 -1.82
C ASN A 76 24.50 -0.96 -0.88
N LEU A 77 23.96 -1.60 0.15
CA LEU A 77 24.75 -2.45 1.05
C LEU A 77 25.30 -3.69 0.33
N ARG A 78 24.50 -4.30 -0.55
CA ARG A 78 24.92 -5.44 -1.39
C ARG A 78 26.04 -5.03 -2.36
N ALA A 79 25.96 -3.84 -2.95
CA ALA A 79 26.99 -3.31 -3.84
C ALA A 79 28.33 -3.04 -3.12
N LEU A 80 28.31 -2.87 -1.79
CA LEU A 80 29.49 -2.71 -0.94
C LEU A 80 29.99 -4.01 -0.32
N ASP A 81 29.39 -5.16 -0.66
CA ASP A 81 29.71 -6.46 -0.04
C ASP A 81 29.53 -6.46 1.48
N LEU A 82 28.52 -5.72 1.97
CA LEU A 82 28.20 -5.62 3.40
C LEU A 82 27.00 -6.49 3.76
N ASP A 83 27.26 -7.64 4.41
CA ASP A 83 26.23 -8.52 4.96
C ASP A 83 25.67 -8.00 6.31
N THR A 84 25.24 -6.73 6.32
CA THR A 84 24.65 -6.09 7.50
C THR A 84 23.15 -5.88 7.39
N PHE A 85 22.56 -6.10 6.21
CA PHE A 85 21.15 -5.80 5.95
C PHE A 85 20.17 -6.56 6.87
N PRO A 86 20.36 -7.87 7.18
CA PRO A 86 19.49 -8.55 8.14
C PRO A 86 19.42 -7.86 9.51
N LYS A 87 20.57 -7.39 10.02
CA LYS A 87 20.66 -6.66 11.30
C LYS A 87 20.04 -5.27 11.22
N VAL A 88 20.04 -4.64 10.04
CA VAL A 88 19.32 -3.39 9.80
C VAL A 88 17.82 -3.65 9.92
N LEU A 89 17.30 -4.70 9.28
CA LEU A 89 15.87 -5.04 9.32
C LEU A 89 15.36 -5.29 10.75
N GLU A 90 16.16 -5.92 11.61
CA GLU A 90 15.82 -6.11 13.03
C GLU A 90 15.50 -4.78 13.74
N LYS A 91 16.19 -3.69 13.39
CA LYS A 91 15.93 -2.36 13.97
C LYS A 91 14.58 -1.77 13.56
N TYR A 92 14.02 -2.20 12.43
CA TYR A 92 12.70 -1.81 11.95
C TYR A 92 11.61 -2.83 12.30
N ASN A 93 11.90 -3.80 13.18
CA ASN A 93 10.99 -4.91 13.51
C ASN A 93 10.59 -5.75 12.29
N LEU A 94 11.50 -5.89 11.32
CA LEU A 94 11.33 -6.71 10.13
C LEU A 94 12.23 -7.94 10.22
N ASN A 95 11.68 -9.09 9.84
CA ASN A 95 12.45 -10.33 9.72
C ASN A 95 12.94 -10.49 8.29
N HIS A 96 14.23 -10.75 8.13
CA HIS A 96 14.77 -11.14 6.84
C HIS A 96 14.15 -12.47 6.41
N SER A 97 13.49 -12.48 5.27
CA SER A 97 12.83 -13.66 4.71
C SER A 97 12.84 -13.55 3.19
N GLU A 98 12.77 -14.69 2.50
CA GLU A 98 12.71 -14.75 1.04
C GLU A 98 11.56 -13.87 0.49
N ASN A 99 10.39 -13.92 1.13
CA ASN A 99 9.24 -13.10 0.79
C ASN A 99 9.52 -11.59 0.87
N LEU A 100 10.29 -11.16 1.87
CA LEU A 100 10.68 -9.75 2.00
C LEU A 100 11.66 -9.38 0.89
N SER A 101 12.69 -10.18 0.66
CA SER A 101 13.69 -9.96 -0.41
C SER A 101 13.02 -9.84 -1.78
N LEU A 102 12.11 -10.77 -2.12
CA LEU A 102 11.33 -10.71 -3.35
C LEU A 102 10.50 -9.41 -3.45
N THR A 103 9.88 -8.98 -2.35
CA THR A 103 9.12 -7.72 -2.33
C THR A 103 10.03 -6.51 -2.58
N LEU A 104 11.23 -6.49 -2.00
CA LEU A 104 12.21 -5.42 -2.22
C LEU A 104 12.71 -5.42 -3.67
N ASP A 105 12.96 -6.59 -4.25
CA ASP A 105 13.34 -6.74 -5.66
C ASP A 105 12.26 -6.22 -6.62
N ILE A 106 10.99 -6.56 -6.36
CA ILE A 106 9.84 -6.05 -7.13
C ILE A 106 9.78 -4.53 -7.05
N LEU A 107 9.93 -3.95 -5.85
CA LEU A 107 9.92 -2.51 -5.67
C LEU A 107 11.07 -1.81 -6.39
N ARG A 108 12.27 -2.40 -6.40
CA ARG A 108 13.40 -1.87 -7.18
C ARG A 108 13.10 -1.83 -8.67
N GLY A 109 12.50 -2.90 -9.19
CA GLY A 109 12.15 -3.04 -10.60
C GLY A 109 10.89 -2.28 -11.03
N ALA A 110 10.11 -1.73 -10.09
CA ALA A 110 8.88 -1.01 -10.38
C ALA A 110 9.13 0.38 -11.00
N PRO A 111 8.17 0.93 -11.78
CA PRO A 111 8.25 2.29 -12.32
C PRO A 111 8.46 3.34 -11.23
N GLU A 112 9.27 4.38 -11.53
CA GLU A 112 9.60 5.45 -10.58
C GLU A 112 8.38 6.10 -9.93
N ASP A 113 7.36 6.37 -10.76
CA ASP A 113 6.10 6.97 -10.32
C ASP A 113 5.37 6.08 -9.30
N PHE A 114 5.41 4.76 -9.50
CA PHE A 114 4.83 3.80 -8.57
C PHE A 114 5.64 3.70 -7.29
N ARG A 115 6.97 3.75 -7.35
CA ARG A 115 7.82 3.78 -6.14
C ARG A 115 7.59 5.05 -5.34
N SER A 116 7.47 6.19 -6.00
CA SER A 116 7.11 7.48 -5.38
C SER A 116 5.75 7.37 -4.68
N TRP A 117 4.74 6.85 -5.38
CA TRP A 117 3.43 6.58 -4.79
C TRP A 117 3.52 5.62 -3.59
N ALA A 118 4.27 4.53 -3.69
CA ALA A 118 4.40 3.54 -2.62
C ALA A 118 5.09 4.12 -1.37
N HIS A 119 6.08 4.99 -1.58
CA HIS A 119 6.74 5.76 -0.53
C HIS A 119 5.76 6.71 0.17
N GLU A 120 5.09 7.57 -0.59
CA GLU A 120 4.13 8.56 -0.07
C GLU A 120 2.97 7.91 0.68
N ARG A 121 2.44 6.80 0.14
CA ARG A 121 1.31 6.07 0.73
C ARG A 121 1.71 5.11 1.84
N ARG A 122 3.00 4.99 2.17
CA ARG A 122 3.54 4.06 3.18
C ARG A 122 2.99 2.64 2.98
N VAL A 123 3.16 2.14 1.77
CA VAL A 123 2.76 0.79 1.38
C VAL A 123 3.59 -0.22 2.16
N SER A 124 2.92 -1.20 2.76
CA SER A 124 3.55 -2.23 3.57
C SER A 124 3.93 -3.46 2.74
N VAL A 125 4.76 -4.32 3.33
CA VAL A 125 5.14 -5.62 2.76
C VAL A 125 3.90 -6.47 2.43
N ARG A 126 2.84 -6.37 3.24
CA ARG A 126 1.58 -7.11 3.04
C ARG A 126 0.77 -6.59 1.86
N ASP A 127 0.76 -5.28 1.63
CA ASP A 127 0.01 -4.64 0.55
C ASP A 127 0.57 -5.05 -0.84
N LEU A 128 1.87 -5.36 -0.91
CA LEU A 128 2.55 -5.82 -2.13
C LEU A 128 2.65 -7.34 -2.23
N ALA A 129 2.08 -8.08 -1.28
CA ALA A 129 2.07 -9.54 -1.34
C ALA A 129 1.52 -10.12 -2.65
N PRO A 130 0.48 -9.53 -3.30
CA PRO A 130 0.00 -10.04 -4.59
C PRO A 130 1.08 -10.06 -5.68
N LEU A 131 2.02 -9.11 -5.67
CA LEU A 131 3.05 -9.02 -6.70
C LEU A 131 4.14 -10.11 -6.59
N ARG A 132 4.15 -10.89 -5.51
CA ARG A 132 5.14 -11.97 -5.30
C ARG A 132 4.85 -13.22 -6.12
N CYS A 133 3.65 -13.35 -6.66
CA CYS A 133 3.37 -14.36 -7.67
C CYS A 133 4.25 -14.08 -8.90
N GLU A 134 4.40 -15.05 -9.80
CA GLU A 134 5.16 -14.85 -11.05
C GLU A 134 4.42 -13.83 -11.92
N VAL A 135 4.73 -12.55 -11.72
CA VAL A 135 4.08 -11.43 -12.39
C VAL A 135 4.91 -11.05 -13.61
N SER A 136 4.27 -11.07 -14.78
CA SER A 136 4.91 -10.74 -16.05
C SER A 136 5.32 -9.25 -16.11
N LYS A 137 6.24 -8.90 -17.01
CA LYS A 137 6.61 -7.50 -17.29
C LYS A 137 5.42 -6.62 -17.68
N GLU A 138 4.32 -7.22 -18.15
CA GLU A 138 3.12 -6.53 -18.58
C GLU A 138 2.36 -5.89 -17.39
N PHE A 139 2.63 -6.34 -16.17
CA PHE A 139 2.00 -5.78 -14.97
C PHE A 139 2.47 -4.37 -14.63
N VAL A 140 3.55 -3.90 -15.26
CA VAL A 140 3.99 -2.50 -15.23
C VAL A 140 2.83 -1.55 -15.52
N PHE A 141 1.98 -1.88 -16.49
CA PHE A 141 0.84 -1.05 -16.85
C PHE A 141 -0.17 -0.93 -15.70
N VAL A 142 -0.39 -2.00 -14.92
CA VAL A 142 -1.26 -1.96 -13.73
C VAL A 142 -0.67 -1.03 -12.67
N LEU A 143 0.64 -1.09 -12.44
CA LEU A 143 1.33 -0.21 -11.49
C LEU A 143 1.19 1.26 -11.89
N GLU A 144 1.40 1.58 -13.17
CA GLU A 144 1.23 2.94 -13.70
C GLU A 144 -0.20 3.45 -13.53
N GLN A 145 -1.21 2.60 -13.80
CA GLN A 145 -2.60 3.00 -13.62
C GLN A 145 -2.96 3.26 -12.16
N ILE A 146 -2.39 2.53 -11.20
CA ILE A 146 -2.61 2.79 -9.76
C ILE A 146 -2.18 4.20 -9.40
N VAL A 147 -1.04 4.65 -9.94
CA VAL A 147 -0.54 6.01 -9.74
C VAL A 147 -1.46 7.01 -10.42
N ARG A 148 -1.77 6.78 -11.70
CA ARG A 148 -2.61 7.67 -12.51
C ARG A 148 -4.00 7.87 -11.91
N SER A 149 -4.58 6.80 -11.38
CA SER A 149 -5.90 6.83 -10.74
C SER A 149 -5.91 7.46 -9.34
N ARG A 150 -4.74 7.95 -8.87
CA ARG A 150 -4.51 8.54 -7.54
C ARG A 150 -5.01 7.66 -6.39
N ALA A 151 -4.87 6.34 -6.55
CA ALA A 151 -5.40 5.39 -5.58
C ALA A 151 -4.84 5.65 -4.17
N THR A 152 -5.69 5.49 -3.15
CA THR A 152 -5.22 5.37 -1.76
C THR A 152 -4.47 4.06 -1.55
N ARG A 153 -3.72 3.93 -0.45
CA ARG A 153 -3.01 2.67 -0.11
C ARG A 153 -3.94 1.45 -0.16
N GLN A 154 -5.11 1.55 0.45
CA GLN A 154 -6.08 0.44 0.52
C GLN A 154 -6.64 0.10 -0.87
N GLN A 155 -6.95 1.13 -1.68
CA GLN A 155 -7.42 0.91 -3.03
C GLN A 155 -6.35 0.28 -3.91
N GLY A 156 -5.10 0.77 -3.86
CA GLY A 156 -3.99 0.21 -4.62
C GLY A 156 -3.73 -1.25 -4.26
N ALA A 157 -3.71 -1.60 -2.96
CA ALA A 157 -3.58 -2.98 -2.52
C ALA A 157 -4.72 -3.88 -3.04
N GLN A 158 -5.98 -3.40 -2.98
CA GLN A 158 -7.13 -4.15 -3.49
C GLN A 158 -7.11 -4.29 -5.01
N ILE A 159 -6.65 -3.27 -5.75
CA ILE A 159 -6.46 -3.33 -7.20
C ILE A 159 -5.43 -4.41 -7.54
N LEU A 160 -4.28 -4.40 -6.86
CA LEU A 160 -3.22 -5.40 -7.07
C LEU A 160 -3.72 -6.82 -6.81
N GLU A 161 -4.42 -7.02 -5.70
CA GLU A 161 -5.00 -8.32 -5.34
C GLU A 161 -5.92 -8.85 -6.45
N ILE A 162 -6.88 -8.04 -6.90
CA ILE A 162 -7.85 -8.45 -7.92
C ILE A 162 -7.17 -8.62 -9.29
N ALA A 163 -6.28 -7.70 -9.66
CA ALA A 163 -5.59 -7.74 -10.95
C ALA A 163 -4.72 -9.00 -11.07
N VAL A 164 -3.98 -9.36 -10.01
CA VAL A 164 -3.16 -10.58 -9.99
C VAL A 164 -4.05 -11.81 -10.05
N GLU A 165 -5.14 -11.85 -9.27
CA GLU A 165 -6.08 -12.97 -9.31
C GLU A 165 -6.70 -13.17 -10.69
N LEU A 166 -7.13 -12.09 -11.35
CA LEU A 166 -7.68 -12.16 -12.71
C LEU A 166 -6.63 -12.67 -13.69
N HIS A 167 -5.39 -12.18 -13.60
CA HIS A 167 -4.29 -12.64 -14.44
C HIS A 167 -3.98 -14.12 -14.24
N LEU A 168 -3.96 -14.61 -13.00
CA LEU A 168 -3.77 -16.02 -12.67
C LEU A 168 -4.93 -16.91 -13.14
N ASN A 169 -6.11 -16.35 -13.37
CA ASN A 169 -7.26 -17.03 -13.96
C ASN A 169 -7.36 -16.79 -15.49
N ASP A 170 -6.22 -16.60 -16.15
CA ASP A 170 -6.10 -16.42 -17.61
C ASP A 170 -6.88 -15.23 -18.19
N THR A 171 -7.26 -14.25 -17.35
CA THR A 171 -7.86 -13.01 -17.84
C THR A 171 -6.75 -12.13 -18.42
N PRO A 172 -6.85 -11.70 -19.69
CA PRO A 172 -5.84 -10.83 -20.29
C PRO A 172 -5.71 -9.53 -19.50
N LEU A 173 -4.48 -9.08 -19.23
CA LEU A 173 -4.24 -7.82 -18.51
C LEU A 173 -4.85 -6.61 -19.25
N SER A 174 -4.98 -6.67 -20.58
CA SER A 174 -5.70 -5.67 -21.36
C SER A 174 -7.16 -5.48 -20.93
N GLU A 175 -7.81 -6.53 -20.42
CA GLU A 175 -9.19 -6.45 -19.90
C GLU A 175 -9.22 -5.94 -18.45
N VAL A 176 -8.16 -6.17 -17.68
CA VAL A 176 -7.99 -5.67 -16.31
C VAL A 176 -7.78 -4.15 -16.30
N MET A 177 -7.15 -3.62 -17.34
CA MET A 177 -6.86 -2.20 -17.48
C MET A 177 -8.14 -1.36 -17.65
N SER A 178 -8.23 -0.27 -16.90
CA SER A 178 -9.36 0.67 -16.96
C SER A 178 -9.02 1.89 -17.82
N LEU A 179 -10.05 2.44 -18.47
CA LEU A 179 -9.99 3.72 -19.17
C LEU A 179 -10.28 4.93 -18.25
N SER A 180 -10.53 4.68 -16.96
CA SER A 180 -10.90 5.72 -15.98
C SER A 180 -9.73 6.13 -15.09
N ASP A 181 -9.59 7.45 -14.88
CA ASP A 181 -8.64 8.05 -13.95
C ASP A 181 -9.11 8.00 -12.47
N SER A 182 -10.21 7.31 -12.14
CA SER A 182 -10.69 7.13 -10.76
C SER A 182 -10.45 5.71 -10.26
N ALA A 183 -9.79 5.60 -9.11
CA ALA A 183 -9.54 4.31 -8.45
C ALA A 183 -10.84 3.61 -8.04
N GLU A 184 -11.87 4.36 -7.62
CA GLU A 184 -13.17 3.82 -7.23
C GLU A 184 -13.89 3.18 -8.42
N ILE A 185 -13.90 3.87 -9.56
CA ILE A 185 -14.53 3.36 -10.80
C ILE A 185 -13.77 2.14 -11.30
N TRP A 186 -12.44 2.17 -11.28
CA TRP A 186 -11.62 1.03 -11.69
C TRP A 186 -11.84 -0.19 -10.78
N LEU A 187 -11.86 0.00 -9.46
CA LEU A 187 -12.16 -1.09 -8.52
C LEU A 187 -13.54 -1.70 -8.74
N ALA A 188 -14.56 -0.87 -9.01
CA ALA A 188 -15.90 -1.36 -9.33
C ALA A 188 -15.91 -2.20 -10.62
N TYR A 189 -15.15 -1.77 -11.63
CA TYR A 189 -14.95 -2.50 -12.87
C TYR A 189 -14.23 -3.85 -12.65
N LEU A 190 -13.12 -3.85 -11.91
CA LEU A 190 -12.38 -5.07 -11.58
C LEU A 190 -13.23 -6.09 -10.82
N LYS A 191 -14.03 -5.64 -9.84
CA LYS A 191 -14.95 -6.51 -9.10
C LYS A 191 -16.03 -7.12 -10.00
N LYS A 192 -16.50 -6.38 -11.00
CA LYS A 192 -17.44 -6.87 -12.00
C LYS A 192 -16.85 -7.99 -12.84
N ILE A 193 -15.58 -7.86 -13.24
CA ILE A 193 -14.87 -8.91 -13.99
C ILE A 193 -14.63 -10.13 -13.10
N ARG A 194 -14.17 -9.92 -11.86
CA ARG A 194 -13.86 -11.00 -10.90
C ARG A 194 -15.09 -11.85 -10.56
N TYR A 195 -16.26 -11.23 -10.41
CA TYR A 195 -17.50 -11.93 -10.01
C TYR A 195 -18.67 -11.58 -10.94
N PRO A 196 -18.69 -12.07 -12.19
CA PRO A 196 -19.69 -11.67 -13.16
C PRO A 196 -21.11 -12.06 -12.73
N LEU A 197 -21.28 -13.28 -12.20
CA LEU A 197 -22.58 -13.81 -11.73
C LEU A 197 -23.08 -13.09 -10.48
N SER A 198 -22.22 -12.89 -9.48
CA SER A 198 -22.60 -12.17 -8.25
C SER A 198 -22.91 -10.71 -8.57
N THR A 199 -22.17 -10.09 -9.49
CA THR A 199 -22.39 -8.69 -9.88
C THR A 199 -23.71 -8.53 -10.65
N SER A 200 -24.07 -9.47 -11.54
CA SER A 200 -25.37 -9.42 -12.21
C SER A 200 -26.52 -9.60 -11.23
N ALA A 201 -26.42 -10.57 -10.32
CA ALA A 201 -27.42 -10.80 -9.27
C ALA A 201 -27.56 -9.60 -8.33
N ASP A 202 -26.44 -9.00 -7.89
CA ASP A 202 -26.45 -7.81 -7.04
C ASP A 202 -27.09 -6.61 -7.75
N ARG A 203 -26.86 -6.46 -9.06
CA ARG A 203 -27.48 -5.38 -9.85
C ARG A 203 -28.99 -5.59 -10.00
N GLU A 204 -29.42 -6.82 -10.23
CA GLU A 204 -30.84 -7.17 -10.26
C GLU A 204 -31.51 -6.86 -8.93
N MET A 205 -30.88 -7.26 -7.81
CA MET A 205 -31.38 -6.97 -6.47
C MET A 205 -31.37 -5.48 -6.14
N GLN A 206 -30.34 -4.74 -6.54
CA GLN A 206 -30.31 -3.27 -6.42
C GLN A 206 -31.48 -2.61 -7.16
N ASN A 207 -31.76 -3.05 -8.39
CA ASN A 207 -32.89 -2.53 -9.16
C ASN A 207 -34.23 -2.91 -8.51
N LYS A 208 -34.36 -4.15 -8.02
CA LYS A 208 -35.54 -4.62 -7.30
C LYS A 208 -35.79 -3.78 -6.05
N VAL A 209 -34.75 -3.58 -5.22
CA VAL A 209 -34.80 -2.72 -4.03
C VAL A 209 -35.18 -1.29 -4.40
N LYS A 210 -34.59 -0.68 -5.43
CA LYS A 210 -34.96 0.68 -5.86
C LYS A 210 -36.40 0.80 -6.34
N SER A 211 -36.96 -0.26 -6.93
CA SER A 211 -38.33 -0.27 -7.44
C SER A 211 -39.40 -0.53 -6.37
N MET A 212 -38.99 -0.90 -5.14
CA MET A 212 -39.93 -1.19 -4.06
C MET A 212 -40.58 0.08 -3.51
N PRO A 213 -41.86 0.01 -3.09
CA PRO A 213 -42.58 1.14 -2.52
C PRO A 213 -42.16 1.38 -1.06
N TRP A 214 -40.92 1.82 -0.85
CA TRP A 214 -40.43 2.17 0.47
C TRP A 214 -41.22 3.36 1.07
N PRO A 215 -41.49 3.37 2.38
CA PRO A 215 -42.07 4.53 3.04
C PRO A 215 -41.19 5.78 2.87
N ASN A 216 -41.79 6.97 2.80
CA ASN A 216 -41.10 8.26 2.54
C ASN A 216 -39.95 8.63 3.51
N HIS A 217 -39.81 7.92 4.64
CA HIS A 217 -38.78 8.15 5.67
C HIS A 217 -37.77 7.01 5.77
N VAL A 218 -37.77 6.12 4.78
CA VAL A 218 -36.92 4.93 4.74
C VAL A 218 -36.00 5.00 3.53
N GLU A 219 -34.70 4.96 3.78
CA GLU A 219 -33.69 4.74 2.77
C GLU A 219 -33.33 3.26 2.76
N ALA A 220 -33.48 2.60 1.62
CA ALA A 220 -33.12 1.21 1.45
C ALA A 220 -32.08 1.04 0.34
N GLU A 221 -31.03 0.28 0.64
CA GLU A 221 -29.93 0.01 -0.27
C GLU A 221 -29.58 -1.48 -0.22
N TRP A 222 -29.38 -2.12 -1.37
CA TRP A 222 -28.78 -3.45 -1.41
C TRP A 222 -27.28 -3.35 -1.15
N GLN A 223 -26.80 -4.01 -0.10
CA GLN A 223 -25.39 -4.07 0.25
C GLN A 223 -24.91 -5.51 0.39
N ARG A 224 -23.67 -5.75 -0.08
CA ARG A 224 -22.93 -6.99 0.17
C ARG A 224 -21.76 -6.70 1.11
N ARG A 225 -21.62 -7.51 2.16
CA ARG A 225 -20.54 -7.48 3.14
C ARG A 225 -19.94 -8.88 3.28
N GLY A 226 -18.81 -9.11 2.61
CA GLY A 226 -18.24 -10.46 2.49
C GLY A 226 -19.21 -11.40 1.77
N ASP A 227 -19.47 -12.55 2.38
CA ASP A 227 -20.38 -13.57 1.84
C ASP A 227 -21.86 -13.26 2.08
N GLN A 228 -22.17 -12.27 2.92
CA GLN A 228 -23.55 -11.88 3.23
C GLN A 228 -24.00 -10.77 2.30
N ALA A 229 -25.21 -10.91 1.75
CA ALA A 229 -25.86 -9.87 0.98
C ALA A 229 -27.27 -9.65 1.50
N GLY A 230 -27.73 -8.39 1.51
CA GLY A 230 -29.04 -8.05 2.03
C GLY A 230 -29.42 -6.60 1.80
N VAL A 231 -30.63 -6.26 2.21
CA VAL A 231 -31.14 -4.89 2.18
C VAL A 231 -30.73 -4.20 3.47
N GLN A 232 -29.90 -3.15 3.36
CA GLN A 232 -29.69 -2.21 4.46
C GLN A 232 -30.81 -1.19 4.44
N ILE A 233 -31.53 -1.07 5.56
CA ILE A 233 -32.62 -0.11 5.74
C ILE A 233 -32.15 0.93 6.76
N ARG A 234 -32.23 2.21 6.42
CA ARG A 234 -31.93 3.33 7.31
C ARG A 234 -33.19 4.20 7.44
N PHE A 235 -33.52 4.54 8.67
CA PHE A 235 -34.58 5.50 9.00
C PHE A 235 -34.21 6.17 10.31
N PHE A 236 -34.81 7.33 10.56
CA PHE A 236 -34.60 8.11 11.77
C PHE A 236 -35.84 8.03 12.65
N ALA A 237 -35.64 7.82 13.96
CA ALA A 237 -36.73 7.77 14.94
C ALA A 237 -36.32 8.57 16.18
N GLN A 238 -37.20 9.44 16.66
CA GLN A 238 -36.97 10.27 17.85
C GLN A 238 -37.57 9.68 19.12
N SER A 239 -38.42 8.66 18.98
CA SER A 239 -39.09 8.00 20.09
C SER A 239 -39.27 6.50 19.84
N GLU A 240 -39.46 5.74 20.92
CA GLU A 240 -39.72 4.29 20.85
C GLU A 240 -41.02 3.98 20.09
N THR A 241 -42.06 4.79 20.30
CA THR A 241 -43.35 4.66 19.59
C THR A 241 -43.17 4.83 18.08
N GLU A 242 -42.33 5.78 17.68
CA GLU A 242 -42.01 6.01 16.27
C GLU A 242 -41.20 4.87 15.66
N LEU A 243 -40.20 4.35 16.38
CA LEU A 243 -39.44 3.16 15.98
C LEU A 243 -40.37 1.95 15.76
N ASN A 244 -41.26 1.67 16.70
CA ASN A 244 -42.21 0.56 16.61
C ASN A 244 -43.15 0.72 15.40
N ARG A 245 -43.64 1.94 15.15
CA ARG A 245 -44.44 2.27 13.97
C ARG A 245 -43.65 2.02 12.67
N HIS A 246 -42.37 2.40 12.61
CA HIS A 246 -41.53 2.12 11.43
C HIS A 246 -41.32 0.62 11.21
N LEU A 247 -41.05 -0.14 12.27
CA LEU A 247 -40.89 -1.60 12.19
C LEU A 247 -42.19 -2.29 11.76
N GLU A 248 -43.34 -1.84 12.25
CA GLU A 248 -44.64 -2.38 11.87
C GLU A 248 -44.97 -2.09 10.40
N ASN A 249 -44.69 -0.87 9.93
CA ASN A 249 -44.81 -0.51 8.51
C ASN A 249 -43.92 -1.40 7.61
N LEU A 250 -42.70 -1.69 8.04
CA LEU A 250 -41.80 -2.60 7.31
C LEU A 250 -42.30 -4.04 7.30
N ARG A 251 -42.86 -4.54 8.42
CA ARG A 251 -43.49 -5.87 8.48
C ARG A 251 -44.72 -6.00 7.59
N ASN A 252 -45.47 -4.91 7.45
CA ASN A 252 -46.69 -4.84 6.64
C ASN A 252 -46.41 -4.67 5.14
N MET A 253 -45.17 -4.36 4.74
CA MET A 253 -44.78 -4.44 3.33
C MET A 253 -44.87 -5.91 2.88
N LYS A 254 -45.83 -6.22 1.99
CA LYS A 254 -45.93 -7.54 1.37
C LYS A 254 -44.58 -7.92 0.76
N SER A 255 -43.99 -9.00 1.26
CA SER A 255 -42.70 -9.51 0.81
C SER A 255 -42.75 -9.83 -0.68
N PRO A 256 -41.99 -9.13 -1.54
CA PRO A 256 -41.81 -9.52 -2.94
C PRO A 256 -40.76 -10.65 -3.08
N TRP A 257 -40.34 -11.24 -1.95
CA TRP A 257 -39.29 -12.24 -1.85
C TRP A 257 -39.82 -13.67 -1.79
N THR A 258 -41.13 -13.84 -1.61
CA THR A 258 -41.82 -15.13 -1.72
C THR A 258 -42.46 -15.25 -3.10
N ASN A 259 -41.64 -15.62 -4.08
CA ASN A 259 -42.05 -16.31 -5.31
C ASN A 259 -41.02 -17.41 -5.57
#